data_AF-A0AA38UBQ2-F1
#
_entry.id   AF-A0AA38UBQ2-F1
#
_cell.length_a   1.000
_cell.length_b   1.000
_cell.length_c   1.000
_cell.angle_alpha   90.00
_cell.angle_beta   90.00
_cell.angle_gamma   90.00
#
_symmetry.space_group_name_H-M   'P 1'
#
loop_
_entity.id
_entity.type
_entity.pdbx_description
1 polymer ?
#
loop_
_entity_poly.entity_id
_entity_poly.type
_entity_poly.pdbx_seq_one_letter_code
_entity_poly.pdbx_strand_id
1 'polypeptide(L)'
;MGTYSANYANWVGLEARTKFSIVESDWRYIDKDEKAQFWAAIKQKWNLEDDNAKQATMSIASGSSRSFRSKLVNEYKNKNKTPFENALSKTNSEHAKMNDNPHHLGSRGYLGKQDSCAKNKDQGVLSDIHNMYSKRTPEFILARTVKSDPNEFILPDKMKPIAEDLVSYIEKDKQFSHGDWDPDVAVDPLAAVLGPEHPGHTRGVGHNVGLHVGVCRIKREIVPRKKHTRI
;
A
#
# COMPACT_ATOMS: atom_id res chain seq x y z
N MET A 1 11.34 2.46 24.32
CA MET A 1 12.33 1.61 23.61
C MET A 1 13.22 2.55 22.80
N GLY A 2 14.55 2.48 22.98
CA GLY A 2 15.48 3.39 22.28
C GLY A 2 15.49 3.15 20.76
N THR A 3 15.74 4.19 19.98
CA THR A 3 15.71 4.18 18.50
C THR A 3 16.65 3.16 17.86
N TYR A 4 17.70 2.73 18.55
CA TYR A 4 18.71 1.78 18.05
C TYR A 4 18.61 0.36 18.63
N SER A 5 17.67 0.09 19.55
CA SER A 5 17.62 -1.19 20.25
C SER A 5 17.34 -2.37 19.32
N ALA A 6 16.50 -2.16 18.29
CA ALA A 6 16.20 -3.18 17.29
C ALA A 6 17.42 -3.49 16.40
N ASN A 7 18.15 -2.46 15.97
CA ASN A 7 19.35 -2.63 15.14
C ASN A 7 20.45 -3.38 15.90
N TYR A 8 20.62 -3.08 17.19
CA TYR A 8 21.54 -3.79 18.08
C TYR A 8 21.20 -5.28 18.18
N ALA A 9 19.96 -5.60 18.56
CA ALA A 9 19.55 -6.99 18.76
C ALA A 9 19.61 -7.80 17.45
N ASN A 10 19.25 -7.19 16.32
CA ASN A 10 19.36 -7.82 15.00
C ASN A 10 20.81 -8.13 14.63
N TRP A 11 21.72 -7.18 14.85
CA TRP A 11 23.14 -7.36 14.55
C TRP A 11 23.77 -8.43 15.45
N VAL A 12 23.54 -8.36 16.76
CA VAL A 12 24.05 -9.37 17.73
C VAL A 12 23.56 -10.76 17.36
N GLY A 13 22.28 -10.90 16.98
CA GLY A 13 21.73 -12.19 16.58
C GLY A 13 22.29 -12.69 15.25
N LEU A 14 22.62 -11.81 14.30
CA LEU A 14 23.31 -12.18 13.07
C LEU A 14 24.72 -12.69 13.37
N GLU A 15 25.50 -11.90 14.10
CA GLU A 15 26.89 -12.22 14.45
C GLU A 15 26.98 -13.54 15.23
N ALA A 16 26.05 -13.78 16.17
CA ALA A 16 25.97 -15.04 16.90
C ALA A 16 25.73 -16.25 15.98
N ARG A 17 24.87 -16.11 14.97
CA ARG A 17 24.58 -17.18 14.00
C ARG A 17 25.72 -17.41 13.02
N THR A 18 26.56 -16.42 12.79
CA THR A 18 27.75 -16.55 11.94
C THR A 18 28.91 -17.20 12.69
N LYS A 19 29.12 -16.86 13.97
CA LYS A 19 30.24 -17.39 14.76
C LYS A 19 29.96 -18.78 15.34
N PHE A 20 28.77 -19.01 15.87
CA PHE A 20 28.46 -20.28 16.55
C PHE A 20 27.85 -21.30 15.60
N SER A 21 28.29 -22.55 15.71
CA SER A 21 27.76 -23.65 14.92
C SER A 21 26.25 -23.84 15.14
N ILE A 22 25.52 -24.11 14.06
CA ILE A 22 24.10 -24.43 14.15
C ILE A 22 23.83 -25.78 14.82
N VAL A 23 24.83 -26.69 14.81
CA VAL A 23 24.75 -28.06 15.36
C VAL A 23 24.67 -28.03 16.88
N GLU A 24 25.33 -27.06 17.51
CA GLU A 24 25.30 -26.90 18.96
C GLU A 24 23.89 -26.55 19.42
N SER A 25 23.25 -27.51 20.09
CA SER A 25 21.83 -27.45 20.47
C SER A 25 21.57 -26.49 21.63
N ASP A 26 22.55 -26.31 22.51
CA ASP A 26 22.42 -25.51 23.73
C ASP A 26 23.59 -24.52 23.87
N TRP A 27 23.24 -23.28 24.21
CA TRP A 27 24.19 -22.21 24.47
C TRP A 27 25.15 -22.54 25.61
N ARG A 28 24.77 -23.42 26.54
CA ARG A 28 25.61 -23.84 27.68
C ARG A 28 26.85 -24.61 27.26
N TYR A 29 26.80 -25.36 26.15
CA TYR A 29 27.91 -26.20 25.69
C TYR A 29 28.93 -25.47 24.83
N ILE A 30 28.58 -24.28 24.34
CA ILE A 30 29.53 -23.42 23.63
C ILE A 30 30.68 -23.06 24.57
N ASP A 31 31.90 -23.16 24.06
CA ASP A 31 33.11 -22.90 24.82
C ASP A 31 33.14 -21.47 25.41
N LYS A 32 33.79 -21.35 26.57
CA LYS A 32 33.87 -20.07 27.29
C LYS A 32 34.73 -19.06 26.55
N ASP A 33 35.79 -19.52 25.87
CA ASP A 33 36.71 -18.63 25.16
C ASP A 33 36.05 -18.09 23.90
N GLU A 34 35.27 -18.91 23.18
CA GLU A 34 34.46 -18.45 22.04
C GLU A 34 33.45 -17.37 22.44
N LYS A 35 32.78 -17.53 23.59
CA LYS A 35 31.87 -16.51 24.14
C LYS A 35 32.60 -15.23 24.51
N ALA A 36 33.82 -15.34 25.05
CA ALA A 36 34.64 -14.18 25.39
C ALA A 36 35.07 -13.42 24.12
N GLN A 37 35.49 -14.12 23.07
CA GLN A 37 35.83 -13.52 21.77
C GLN A 37 34.61 -12.88 21.09
N PHE A 38 33.44 -13.51 21.19
CA PHE A 38 32.19 -12.93 20.70
C PHE A 38 31.84 -11.63 21.43
N TRP A 39 31.96 -11.60 22.77
CA TRP A 39 31.74 -10.39 23.55
C TRP A 39 32.75 -9.28 23.20
N ALA A 40 34.03 -9.62 23.04
CA ALA A 40 35.06 -8.67 22.63
C ALA A 40 34.74 -8.02 21.27
N ALA A 41 34.27 -8.80 20.29
CA ALA A 41 33.85 -8.28 18.99
C ALA A 41 32.65 -7.32 19.09
N ILE A 42 31.69 -7.61 19.98
CA ILE A 42 30.55 -6.71 20.24
C ILE A 42 31.04 -5.39 20.85
N LYS A 43 31.93 -5.45 21.85
CA LYS A 43 32.49 -4.25 22.49
C LYS A 43 33.21 -3.37 21.48
N GLN A 44 34.02 -3.96 20.61
CA GLN A 44 34.72 -3.25 19.54
C GLN A 44 33.73 -2.60 18.55
N LYS A 45 32.68 -3.32 18.14
CA LYS A 45 31.73 -2.82 17.13
C LYS A 45 30.84 -1.69 17.64
N TRP A 46 30.40 -1.77 18.90
CA TRP A 46 29.44 -0.85 19.50
C TRP A 46 30.09 0.14 20.47
N ASN A 47 31.42 0.15 20.53
CA ASN A 47 32.22 1.00 21.41
C ASN A 47 31.74 0.96 22.87
N LEU A 48 31.56 -0.25 23.41
CA LEU A 48 31.12 -0.47 24.78
C LEU A 48 32.35 -0.56 25.70
N GLU A 49 32.40 0.30 26.71
CA GLU A 49 33.51 0.36 27.68
C GLU A 49 33.32 -0.65 28.83
N ASP A 50 32.07 -0.88 29.24
CA ASP A 50 31.74 -1.71 30.39
C ASP A 50 31.22 -3.12 30.01
N ASP A 51 31.19 -4.00 31.01
CA ASP A 51 30.64 -5.36 30.90
C ASP A 51 29.17 -5.44 31.42
N ASN A 52 28.54 -4.30 31.75
CA ASN A 52 27.19 -4.26 32.33
C ASN A 52 26.13 -4.85 31.39
N ALA A 53 26.28 -4.61 30.09
CA ALA A 53 25.36 -5.13 29.08
C ALA A 53 25.62 -6.60 28.70
N LYS A 54 26.74 -7.21 29.14
CA LYS A 54 27.20 -8.53 28.68
C LYS A 54 26.14 -9.61 28.83
N GLN A 55 25.54 -9.71 30.02
CA GLN A 55 24.54 -10.75 30.30
C GLN A 55 23.28 -10.58 29.44
N ALA A 56 22.81 -9.33 29.26
CA ALA A 56 21.67 -9.03 28.40
C ALA A 56 21.99 -9.38 26.93
N THR A 57 23.18 -9.02 26.45
CA THR A 57 23.62 -9.31 25.08
C THR A 57 23.77 -10.81 24.83
N MET A 58 24.35 -11.55 25.77
CA MET A 58 24.43 -13.01 25.67
C MET A 58 23.03 -13.65 25.67
N SER A 59 22.08 -13.10 26.43
CA SER A 59 20.69 -13.55 26.43
C SER A 59 20.03 -13.33 25.06
N ILE A 60 20.19 -12.13 24.46
CA ILE A 60 19.73 -11.82 23.10
C ILE A 60 20.32 -12.79 22.08
N ALA A 61 21.64 -13.01 22.13
CA ALA A 61 22.33 -13.93 21.23
C ALA A 61 21.77 -15.36 21.35
N SER A 62 21.67 -15.90 22.56
CA SER A 62 21.13 -17.24 22.82
C SER A 62 19.67 -17.37 22.38
N GLY A 63 18.84 -16.37 22.66
CA GLY A 63 17.42 -16.34 22.31
C GLY A 63 17.19 -16.23 20.80
N SER A 64 18.02 -15.45 20.11
CA SER A 64 17.99 -15.30 18.65
C SER A 64 18.38 -16.58 17.93
N SER A 65 19.42 -17.29 18.39
CA SER A 65 19.84 -18.57 17.79
C SER A 65 18.81 -19.67 18.06
N ARG A 66 18.26 -19.74 19.28
CA ARG A 66 17.19 -20.69 19.62
C ARG A 66 15.93 -20.46 18.80
N SER A 67 15.46 -19.20 18.73
CA SER A 67 14.25 -18.86 17.97
C SER A 67 14.43 -19.10 16.47
N PHE A 68 15.63 -18.83 15.93
CA PHE A 68 15.95 -19.14 14.55
C PHE A 68 15.89 -20.64 14.24
N ARG A 69 16.52 -21.50 15.05
CA ARG A 69 16.44 -22.96 14.88
C ARG A 69 14.99 -23.46 14.99
N SER A 70 14.24 -22.97 15.96
CA SER A 70 12.82 -23.31 16.12
C SER A 70 12.00 -22.91 14.89
N LYS A 71 12.24 -21.71 14.35
CA LYS A 71 11.60 -21.24 13.12
C LYS A 71 11.94 -22.16 11.95
N LEU A 72 13.21 -22.54 11.78
CA LEU A 72 13.62 -23.43 10.69
C LEU A 72 12.90 -24.77 10.73
N VAL A 73 12.82 -25.39 11.91
CA VAL A 73 12.15 -26.68 12.09
C VAL A 73 10.63 -26.54 11.90
N ASN A 74 10.00 -25.57 12.56
CA ASN A 74 8.55 -25.45 12.58
C ASN A 74 7.97 -24.92 11.26
N GLU A 75 8.67 -24.01 10.59
CA GLU A 75 8.16 -23.39 9.36
C GLU A 75 8.58 -24.13 8.10
N TYR A 76 9.82 -24.63 8.02
CA TYR A 76 10.32 -25.24 6.79
C TYR A 76 10.34 -26.77 6.87
N LYS A 77 10.94 -27.36 7.91
CA LYS A 77 11.04 -28.82 8.02
C LYS A 77 9.67 -29.49 8.25
N ASN A 78 8.94 -29.09 9.29
CA ASN A 78 7.70 -29.76 9.70
C ASN A 78 6.54 -29.47 8.75
N LYS A 79 6.52 -28.29 8.12
CA LYS A 79 5.48 -27.91 7.16
C LYS A 79 5.88 -28.22 5.70
N ASN A 80 7.03 -28.85 5.46
CA ASN A 80 7.60 -29.12 4.13
C ASN A 80 7.57 -27.89 3.20
N LYS A 81 7.80 -26.70 3.76
CA LYS A 81 7.86 -25.45 2.99
C LYS A 81 9.29 -25.16 2.61
N THR A 82 9.50 -24.71 1.38
CA THR A 82 10.81 -24.18 1.00
C THR A 82 10.93 -22.72 1.46
N PRO A 83 12.13 -22.25 1.86
CA PRO A 83 12.36 -20.83 2.17
C PRO A 83 12.00 -19.85 1.04
N PHE A 84 11.80 -20.38 -0.18
CA PHE A 84 11.48 -19.64 -1.39
C PHE A 84 10.01 -19.79 -1.81
N GLU A 85 9.15 -20.40 -0.98
CA GLU A 85 7.72 -20.40 -1.27
C GLU A 85 7.16 -18.97 -1.21
N ASN A 86 6.85 -18.43 -2.39
CA ASN A 86 6.36 -17.08 -2.62
C ASN A 86 4.91 -16.87 -2.11
N ALA A 87 4.63 -17.14 -0.83
CA ALA A 87 3.33 -16.92 -0.22
C ALA A 87 2.89 -15.44 -0.31
N LEU A 88 3.84 -14.51 -0.21
CA LEU A 88 3.61 -13.07 -0.44
C LEU A 88 3.21 -12.78 -1.89
N SER A 89 3.78 -13.48 -2.87
CA SER A 89 3.39 -13.31 -4.28
C SER A 89 1.98 -13.85 -4.54
N LYS A 90 1.63 -15.01 -3.95
CA LYS A 90 0.29 -15.59 -4.07
C LYS A 90 -0.78 -14.69 -3.46
N THR A 91 -0.56 -14.21 -2.24
CA THR A 91 -1.48 -13.29 -1.56
C THR A 91 -1.62 -11.96 -2.31
N ASN A 92 -0.53 -11.36 -2.78
CA ASN A 92 -0.60 -10.15 -3.61
C ASN A 92 -1.33 -10.40 -4.93
N SER A 93 -1.17 -11.58 -5.54
CA SER A 93 -1.89 -11.97 -6.76
C SER A 93 -3.39 -12.16 -6.50
N GLU A 94 -3.76 -12.74 -5.35
CA GLU A 94 -5.16 -12.86 -4.90
C GLU A 94 -5.76 -11.48 -4.66
N HIS A 95 -5.06 -10.57 -3.99
CA HIS A 95 -5.49 -9.18 -3.81
C HIS A 95 -5.67 -8.45 -5.14
N ALA A 96 -4.77 -8.66 -6.11
CA ALA A 96 -4.88 -8.06 -7.43
C ALA A 96 -6.14 -8.54 -8.18
N LYS A 97 -6.52 -9.82 -8.04
CA LYS A 97 -7.76 -10.37 -8.61
C LYS A 97 -9.03 -9.82 -7.98
N MET A 98 -8.96 -9.37 -6.73
CA MET A 98 -10.08 -8.75 -6.00
C MET A 98 -10.30 -7.28 -6.39
N ASN A 99 -9.46 -6.69 -7.25
CA ASN A 99 -9.67 -5.33 -7.72
C ASN A 99 -10.81 -5.29 -8.75
N ASP A 100 -11.96 -4.72 -8.36
CA ASP A 100 -13.15 -4.63 -9.21
C ASP A 100 -12.94 -3.75 -10.46
N ASN A 101 -12.02 -2.79 -10.40
CA ASN A 101 -11.78 -1.80 -11.44
C ASN A 101 -10.29 -1.48 -11.62
N PRO A 102 -9.51 -2.40 -12.19
CA PRO A 102 -8.10 -2.18 -12.44
C PRO A 102 -7.88 -1.09 -13.49
N HIS A 103 -6.84 -0.27 -13.28
CA HIS A 103 -6.40 0.69 -14.29
C HIS A 103 -5.52 -0.02 -15.32
N HIS A 104 -5.65 0.36 -16.58
CA HIS A 104 -4.82 -0.12 -17.69
C HIS A 104 -3.84 0.99 -18.11
N LEU A 105 -3.03 1.47 -17.16
CA LEU A 105 -1.98 2.45 -17.41
C LEU A 105 -0.63 1.74 -17.52
N GLY A 106 0.19 2.19 -18.47
CA GLY A 106 1.58 1.77 -18.58
C GLY A 106 2.49 2.56 -17.65
N SER A 107 3.80 2.35 -17.79
CA SER A 107 4.84 3.05 -17.01
C SER A 107 4.78 4.58 -17.12
N ARG A 108 4.29 5.11 -18.25
CA ARG A 108 4.12 6.56 -18.49
C ARG A 108 2.82 7.13 -17.87
N GLY A 109 2.04 6.32 -17.17
CA GLY A 109 0.80 6.75 -16.50
C GLY A 109 -0.23 7.33 -17.47
N TYR A 110 -0.98 8.33 -16.98
CA TYR A 110 -2.01 9.04 -17.77
C TYR A 110 -1.41 9.82 -18.95
N LEU A 111 -0.21 10.39 -18.78
CA LEU A 111 0.48 11.14 -19.85
C LEU A 111 0.68 10.28 -21.10
N GLY A 112 1.09 9.01 -20.92
CA GLY A 112 1.26 8.08 -22.03
C GLY A 112 -0.04 7.67 -22.72
N LYS A 113 -1.20 7.90 -22.11
CA LYS A 113 -2.51 7.49 -22.64
C LYS A 113 -3.29 8.65 -23.29
N GLN A 114 -2.81 9.89 -23.18
CA GLN A 114 -3.46 11.08 -23.75
C GLN A 114 -3.62 11.02 -25.27
N ASP A 115 -2.58 10.62 -26.01
CA ASP A 115 -2.65 10.53 -27.47
C ASP A 115 -3.64 9.46 -27.95
N SER A 116 -3.67 8.32 -27.26
CA SER A 116 -4.64 7.25 -27.54
C SER A 116 -6.06 7.69 -27.20
N CYS A 117 -6.23 8.53 -26.17
CA CYS A 117 -7.51 9.09 -25.80
C CYS A 117 -8.03 10.08 -26.82
N ALA A 118 -7.18 11.02 -27.24
CA ALA A 118 -7.53 12.06 -28.21
C ALA A 118 -8.11 11.47 -29.51
N LYS A 119 -7.60 10.30 -29.93
CA LYS A 119 -8.06 9.60 -31.13
C LYS A 119 -9.42 8.90 -30.99
N ASN A 120 -9.90 8.67 -29.76
CA ASN A 120 -11.13 7.92 -29.48
C ASN A 120 -12.17 8.75 -28.72
N LYS A 121 -12.02 10.09 -28.68
CA LYS A 121 -12.95 10.99 -27.98
C LYS A 121 -14.37 10.96 -28.56
N ASP A 122 -14.48 10.66 -29.84
CA ASP A 122 -15.73 10.77 -30.61
C ASP A 122 -16.57 9.47 -30.59
N GLN A 123 -16.14 8.43 -29.83
CA GLN A 123 -16.82 7.13 -29.79
C GLN A 123 -17.83 7.05 -28.62
N GLY A 124 -19.14 7.11 -28.95
CA GLY A 124 -20.24 6.70 -28.04
C GLY A 124 -20.29 7.46 -26.70
N VAL A 125 -20.44 6.72 -25.60
CA VAL A 125 -20.59 7.23 -24.20
C VAL A 125 -19.41 8.12 -23.77
N LEU A 126 -18.24 7.99 -24.40
CA LEU A 126 -17.06 8.80 -24.10
C LEU A 126 -17.25 10.28 -24.48
N SER A 127 -18.08 10.57 -25.49
CA SER A 127 -18.27 11.92 -26.01
C SER A 127 -18.87 12.87 -24.96
N ASP A 128 -19.91 12.44 -24.25
CA ASP A 128 -20.54 13.22 -23.18
C ASP A 128 -19.58 13.46 -22.02
N ILE A 129 -18.87 12.42 -21.60
CA ILE A 129 -17.86 12.50 -20.53
C ILE A 129 -16.74 13.47 -20.91
N HIS A 130 -16.29 13.45 -22.17
CA HIS A 130 -15.23 14.35 -22.65
C HIS A 130 -15.60 15.83 -22.58
N ASN A 131 -16.89 16.15 -22.55
CA ASN A 131 -17.40 17.51 -22.44
C ASN A 131 -17.55 18.00 -20.98
N MET A 132 -17.13 17.21 -19.99
CA MET A 132 -17.11 17.62 -18.59
C MET A 132 -16.12 18.74 -18.31
N TYR A 133 -16.44 19.61 -17.35
CA TYR A 133 -15.52 20.65 -16.89
C TYR A 133 -14.30 20.04 -16.19
N SER A 134 -14.52 19.00 -15.38
CA SER A 134 -13.45 18.27 -14.71
C SER A 134 -12.59 17.48 -15.70
N LYS A 135 -11.33 17.89 -15.88
CA LYS A 135 -10.34 17.17 -16.70
C LYS A 135 -9.99 15.79 -16.15
N ARG A 136 -10.13 15.58 -14.83
CA ARG A 136 -9.77 14.34 -14.12
C ARG A 136 -10.71 13.19 -14.46
N THR A 137 -12.01 13.49 -14.64
CA THR A 137 -13.05 12.47 -14.87
C THR A 137 -12.87 11.72 -16.20
N PRO A 138 -12.68 12.40 -17.36
CA PRO A 138 -12.39 11.73 -18.62
C PRO A 138 -11.11 10.90 -18.57
N GLU A 139 -10.04 11.42 -17.94
CA GLU A 139 -8.77 10.70 -17.78
C GLU A 139 -8.95 9.42 -16.95
N PHE A 140 -9.75 9.48 -15.89
CA PHE A 140 -10.08 8.33 -15.05
C PHE A 140 -10.77 7.22 -15.85
N ILE A 141 -11.76 7.57 -16.67
CA ILE A 141 -12.52 6.58 -17.47
C ILE A 141 -11.63 6.01 -18.57
N LEU A 142 -10.87 6.87 -19.25
CA LEU A 142 -9.88 6.47 -20.26
C LEU A 142 -8.88 5.43 -19.72
N ALA A 143 -8.43 5.59 -18.49
CA ALA A 143 -7.48 4.63 -17.91
C ALA A 143 -8.03 3.20 -17.88
N ARG A 144 -9.35 3.03 -17.92
CA ARG A 144 -10.05 1.75 -17.75
C ARG A 144 -10.73 1.25 -19.02
N THR A 145 -10.63 1.98 -20.12
CA THR A 145 -11.04 1.45 -21.43
C THR A 145 -10.13 0.30 -21.84
N VAL A 146 -10.73 -0.68 -22.52
CA VAL A 146 -10.05 -1.87 -23.03
C VAL A 146 -10.07 -1.80 -24.55
N LYS A 147 -8.97 -2.22 -25.17
CA LYS A 147 -8.86 -2.27 -26.62
C LYS A 147 -9.67 -3.46 -27.14
N SER A 148 -10.68 -3.20 -27.98
CA SER A 148 -11.45 -4.24 -28.66
C SER A 148 -10.77 -4.58 -29.98
N ASP A 149 -10.67 -3.57 -30.84
CA ASP A 149 -10.05 -3.66 -32.17
C ASP A 149 -8.81 -2.75 -32.25
N PRO A 150 -7.97 -2.88 -33.30
CA PRO A 150 -6.78 -2.05 -33.48
C PRO A 150 -7.02 -0.54 -33.26
N ASN A 151 -8.23 -0.07 -33.60
CA ASN A 151 -8.65 1.32 -33.56
C ASN A 151 -9.87 1.59 -32.66
N GLU A 152 -10.36 0.62 -31.87
CA GLU A 152 -11.57 0.80 -31.06
C GLU A 152 -11.32 0.47 -29.59
N PHE A 153 -11.77 1.37 -28.71
CA PHE A 153 -11.68 1.20 -27.26
C PHE A 153 -13.08 1.14 -26.67
N ILE A 154 -13.37 0.05 -25.98
CA ILE A 154 -14.67 -0.21 -25.37
C ILE A 154 -14.55 -0.06 -23.85
N LEU A 155 -15.60 0.48 -23.24
CA LEU A 155 -15.73 0.54 -21.79
C LEU A 155 -16.21 -0.83 -21.24
N PRO A 156 -15.50 -1.43 -20.27
CA PRO A 156 -15.94 -2.69 -19.66
C PRO A 156 -17.34 -2.58 -19.05
N ASP A 157 -18.11 -3.67 -19.05
CA ASP A 157 -19.50 -3.68 -18.52
C ASP A 157 -19.60 -3.18 -17.08
N LYS A 158 -18.59 -3.51 -16.25
CA LYS A 158 -18.50 -3.04 -14.86
C LYS A 158 -18.36 -1.52 -14.73
N MET A 159 -17.85 -0.86 -15.76
CA MET A 159 -17.60 0.59 -15.78
C MET A 159 -18.74 1.39 -16.39
N LYS A 160 -19.63 0.76 -17.17
CA LYS A 160 -20.83 1.40 -17.73
C LYS A 160 -21.72 2.09 -16.69
N PRO A 161 -22.12 1.46 -15.56
CA PRO A 161 -22.96 2.14 -14.58
C PRO A 161 -22.26 3.35 -13.93
N ILE A 162 -20.94 3.26 -13.71
CA ILE A 162 -20.15 4.37 -13.17
C ILE A 162 -20.08 5.53 -14.18
N ALA A 163 -19.93 5.22 -15.47
CA ALA A 163 -19.94 6.20 -16.53
C ALA A 163 -21.32 6.87 -16.67
N GLU A 164 -22.41 6.11 -16.61
CA GLU A 164 -23.78 6.63 -16.62
C GLU A 164 -24.06 7.54 -15.42
N ASP A 165 -23.64 7.12 -14.21
CA ASP A 165 -23.71 7.95 -13.01
C ASP A 165 -22.92 9.25 -13.21
N LEU A 166 -21.70 9.21 -13.74
CA LEU A 166 -20.90 10.40 -14.02
C LEU A 166 -21.52 11.30 -15.09
N VAL A 167 -22.16 10.72 -16.11
CA VAL A 167 -22.94 11.46 -17.12
C VAL A 167 -24.11 12.19 -16.48
N SER A 168 -24.81 11.59 -15.52
CA SER A 168 -25.86 12.27 -14.76
C SER A 168 -25.32 13.46 -13.92
N TYR A 169 -24.05 13.41 -13.52
CA TYR A 169 -23.39 14.51 -12.84
C TYR A 169 -22.97 15.64 -13.80
N ILE A 170 -22.99 15.45 -15.12
CA ILE A 170 -22.63 16.48 -16.11
C ILE A 170 -23.61 17.65 -16.07
N GLU A 171 -24.90 17.40 -15.89
CA GLU A 171 -25.90 18.47 -15.78
C GLU A 171 -25.64 19.34 -14.53
N LYS A 172 -25.20 18.72 -13.43
CA LYS A 172 -24.80 19.41 -12.20
C LYS A 172 -23.46 20.15 -12.35
N ASP A 173 -22.51 19.57 -13.08
CA ASP A 173 -21.21 20.16 -13.41
C ASP A 173 -21.36 21.37 -14.36
N LYS A 174 -22.33 21.32 -15.29
CA LYS A 174 -22.74 22.45 -16.13
C LYS A 174 -23.39 23.56 -15.31
N GLN A 175 -24.23 23.25 -14.33
CA GLN A 175 -24.75 24.25 -13.38
C GLN A 175 -23.61 24.91 -12.58
N PHE A 176 -22.56 24.14 -12.25
CA PHE A 176 -21.34 24.63 -11.60
C PHE A 176 -20.59 25.66 -12.46
N SER A 177 -20.46 25.43 -13.77
CA SER A 177 -19.72 26.32 -14.68
C SER A 177 -20.43 27.66 -14.96
N HIS A 178 -21.74 27.72 -14.74
CA HIS A 178 -22.54 28.94 -14.93
C HIS A 178 -22.60 29.83 -13.67
N GLY A 179 -21.93 29.44 -12.57
CA GLY A 179 -21.76 30.30 -11.38
C GLY A 179 -22.99 30.42 -10.48
N ASP A 180 -23.99 29.53 -10.63
CA ASP A 180 -25.27 29.61 -9.93
C ASP A 180 -25.26 28.94 -8.53
N TRP A 181 -24.13 28.37 -8.10
CA TRP A 181 -24.00 27.64 -6.82
C TRP A 181 -22.70 28.00 -6.07
N ASP A 182 -22.83 28.63 -4.89
CA ASP A 182 -21.73 29.00 -3.98
C ASP A 182 -21.31 27.78 -3.12
N PRO A 183 -20.04 27.37 -3.06
CA PRO A 183 -19.67 26.07 -2.51
C PRO A 183 -19.29 26.17 -1.04
N ASP A 184 -20.11 25.60 -0.17
CA ASP A 184 -19.62 25.13 1.12
C ASP A 184 -18.75 23.85 0.97
N VAL A 185 -18.77 23.17 -0.18
CA VAL A 185 -17.81 22.09 -0.53
C VAL A 185 -17.73 21.93 -2.05
N ALA A 186 -16.56 22.14 -2.66
CA ALA A 186 -16.27 21.67 -4.02
C ALA A 186 -16.28 20.13 -4.04
N VAL A 187 -17.38 19.53 -4.49
CA VAL A 187 -17.51 18.06 -4.55
C VAL A 187 -16.99 17.57 -5.90
N ASP A 188 -15.84 16.89 -5.90
CA ASP A 188 -15.30 16.20 -7.08
C ASP A 188 -16.33 15.16 -7.59
N PRO A 189 -16.77 15.21 -8.87
CA PRO A 189 -17.71 14.24 -9.44
C PRO A 189 -17.26 12.79 -9.26
N LEU A 190 -15.95 12.53 -9.36
CA LEU A 190 -15.40 11.19 -9.11
C LEU A 190 -15.57 10.79 -7.65
N ALA A 191 -15.34 11.70 -6.70
CA ALA A 191 -15.53 11.43 -5.28
C ALA A 191 -17.01 11.27 -4.90
N ALA A 192 -17.93 11.90 -5.65
CA ALA A 192 -19.37 11.72 -5.46
C ALA A 192 -19.84 10.32 -5.89
N VAL A 193 -19.32 9.81 -7.01
CA VAL A 193 -19.72 8.51 -7.57
C VAL A 193 -18.97 7.34 -6.92
N LEU A 194 -17.64 7.47 -6.77
CA LEU A 194 -16.79 6.40 -6.21
C LEU A 194 -16.69 6.43 -4.68
N GLY A 195 -17.04 7.57 -4.08
CA GLY A 195 -16.86 7.84 -2.67
C GLY A 195 -15.56 8.59 -2.36
N PRO A 196 -15.35 8.98 -1.09
CA PRO A 196 -14.17 9.70 -0.67
C PRO A 196 -12.89 8.93 -1.03
N GLU A 197 -11.95 9.62 -1.67
CA GLU A 197 -10.62 9.06 -1.90
C GLU A 197 -9.98 8.74 -0.54
N HIS A 198 -9.43 7.53 -0.39
CA HIS A 198 -8.74 7.18 0.83
C HIS A 198 -7.60 8.19 1.03
N PRO A 199 -7.53 8.88 2.19
CA PRO A 199 -6.37 9.66 2.49
C PRO A 199 -5.21 8.67 2.53
N GLY A 200 -4.34 8.74 1.53
CA GLY A 200 -3.12 7.97 1.54
C GLY A 200 -2.35 8.27 2.81
N HIS A 201 -1.23 7.57 3.01
CA HIS A 201 -0.28 8.01 4.01
C HIS A 201 0.39 9.30 3.52
N THR A 202 -0.30 10.43 3.65
CA THR A 202 0.20 11.77 3.34
C THR A 202 1.32 12.06 4.32
N ARG A 203 2.54 11.68 3.94
CA ARG A 203 3.75 12.12 4.64
C ARG A 203 3.98 13.58 4.28
N GLY A 204 3.52 14.48 5.15
CA GLY A 204 3.93 15.89 5.12
C GLY A 204 2.85 16.89 4.74
N VAL A 205 1.82 17.04 5.57
CA VAL A 205 1.46 18.37 6.11
C VAL A 205 1.29 18.18 7.62
N GLY A 206 2.42 18.12 8.31
CA GLY A 206 2.46 18.10 9.76
C GLY A 206 2.19 19.50 10.31
N HIS A 207 1.28 19.55 11.29
CA HIS A 207 1.34 20.45 12.44
C HIS A 207 0.88 21.92 12.28
N ASN A 208 -0.31 22.20 11.73
CA ASN A 208 -1.13 23.34 12.21
C ASN A 208 -2.55 23.47 11.62
N VAL A 209 -2.93 22.67 10.63
CA VAL A 209 -4.33 22.64 10.16
C VAL A 209 -4.82 21.21 10.25
N GLY A 210 -5.22 20.80 11.46
CA GLY A 210 -6.02 19.59 11.57
C GLY A 210 -7.28 19.77 10.71
N LEU A 211 -7.63 18.76 9.90
CA LEU A 211 -8.86 18.74 9.10
C LEU A 211 -10.12 19.06 9.95
N HIS A 212 -10.00 18.93 11.27
CA HIS A 212 -11.01 19.23 12.28
C HIS A 212 -11.14 20.69 12.70
N VAL A 213 -10.21 21.58 12.31
CA VAL A 213 -10.22 22.99 12.73
C VAL A 213 -10.92 23.89 11.70
N GLY A 214 -10.97 23.48 10.43
CA GLY A 214 -11.51 24.30 9.34
C GLY A 214 -12.93 23.98 8.86
N VAL A 215 -13.53 22.85 9.26
CA VAL A 215 -14.85 22.44 8.74
C VAL A 215 -15.85 22.39 9.89
N CYS A 216 -16.72 23.40 9.94
CA CYS A 216 -17.87 23.39 10.85
C CYS A 216 -18.71 22.15 10.55
N ARG A 217 -18.99 21.34 11.58
CA ARG A 217 -19.84 20.13 11.43
C ARG A 217 -21.26 20.56 11.07
N ILE A 218 -21.57 20.65 9.78
CA ILE A 218 -22.96 20.59 9.33
C ILE A 218 -23.42 19.15 9.58
N LYS A 219 -24.43 18.98 10.43
CA LYS A 219 -25.08 17.68 10.64
C LYS A 219 -25.70 17.25 9.31
N ARG A 220 -25.04 16.35 8.58
CA ARG A 220 -25.64 15.72 7.40
C ARG A 220 -26.69 14.72 7.87
N GLU A 221 -27.91 14.85 7.37
CA GLU A 221 -28.89 13.77 7.45
C GLU A 221 -28.34 12.55 6.69
N ILE A 222 -28.41 11.39 7.34
CA ILE A 222 -27.89 10.14 6.80
C ILE A 222 -28.89 9.66 5.74
N VAL A 223 -28.64 9.98 4.47
CA VAL A 223 -29.38 9.36 3.36
C VAL A 223 -28.89 7.91 3.21
N PRO A 224 -29.78 6.89 3.29
CA PRO A 224 -29.38 5.51 3.21
C PRO A 224 -28.81 5.17 1.82
N ARG A 225 -27.68 4.43 1.82
CA ARG A 225 -27.03 3.91 0.60
C ARG A 225 -28.02 3.12 -0.26
N LYS A 226 -28.16 3.49 -1.54
CA LYS A 226 -28.69 2.57 -2.56
C LYS A 226 -27.67 1.44 -2.75
N LYS A 227 -27.99 0.25 -2.25
CA LYS A 227 -27.23 -0.96 -2.52
C LYS A 227 -27.47 -1.33 -3.98
N HIS A 228 -26.43 -1.28 -4.81
CA HIS A 228 -26.47 -1.93 -6.11
C HIS A 228 -26.49 -3.43 -5.86
N THR A 229 -27.63 -4.05 -6.14
CA THR A 229 -27.80 -5.50 -6.11
C THR A 229 -26.95 -6.11 -7.21
N ARG A 230 -26.08 -7.04 -6.84
CA ARG A 230 -25.41 -7.94 -7.79
C ARG A 230 -26.50 -8.73 -8.54
N ILE A 231 -26.53 -8.59 -9.86
CA ILE A 231 -27.18 -9.53 -10.78
C ILE A 231 -26.06 -10.39 -11.36
#